data_AF-A0A5J4PLE0-F1
#
_entry.id   AF-A0A5J4PLE0-F1
#
_cell.length_a   1.000
_cell.length_b   1.000
_cell.length_c   1.000
_cell.angle_alpha   90.00
_cell.angle_beta   90.00
_cell.angle_gamma   90.00
#
_symmetry.space_group_name_H-M   'P 1'
#
loop_
_entity.id
_entity.type
_entity.pdbx_description
1 polymer ?
#
loop_
_entity_poly.entity_id
_entity_poly.type
_entity_poly.pdbx_seq_one_letter_code
_entity_poly.pdbx_strand_id
1 'polypeptide(L)'
;RPQRTAQPNVVPNSLTWETATIGNVGLDISSLNNRLTFSSDLYRRWTKNMYTVGPSVPAIFGTTVPKGNYANIETTGWEISLNWADRFALSGKPFNYNARFTLSDYKAIITQYYNPEKNLSDYYIGQTLGEIWGYQVLGLFRSEEEITLFKIIIYPKKSASYLPFFIPSCRRYVLT
;
A
#
# COMPACT_ATOMS: atom_id res chain seq x y z
N ARG A 1 18.37 -36.58 13.87
CA ARG A 1 18.28 -35.11 14.11
C ARG A 1 18.33 -34.89 15.62
N PRO A 2 19.21 -34.04 16.18
CA PRO A 2 19.21 -33.78 17.61
C PRO A 2 17.93 -33.06 18.01
N GLN A 3 17.33 -33.46 19.14
CA GLN A 3 16.15 -32.83 19.70
C GLN A 3 16.56 -31.48 20.30
N ARG A 4 15.98 -30.39 19.79
CA ARG A 4 16.24 -29.03 20.27
C ARG A 4 15.03 -28.59 21.09
N THR A 5 15.25 -28.25 22.35
CA THR A 5 14.24 -27.57 23.17
C THR A 5 14.24 -26.09 22.79
N ALA A 6 13.04 -25.53 22.57
CA ALA A 6 12.81 -24.12 22.30
C ALA A 6 11.70 -23.61 23.21
N GLN A 7 11.73 -22.32 23.55
CA GLN A 7 10.62 -21.70 24.27
C GLN A 7 9.36 -21.73 23.39
N PRO A 8 8.18 -22.03 23.96
CA PRO A 8 6.92 -21.99 23.23
C PRO A 8 6.57 -20.56 22.84
N ASN A 9 5.91 -20.40 21.69
CA ASN A 9 5.38 -19.11 21.27
C ASN A 9 4.21 -18.70 22.17
N VAL A 10 4.17 -17.42 22.55
CA VAL A 10 3.04 -16.86 23.31
C VAL A 10 1.89 -16.59 22.34
N VAL A 11 0.72 -17.15 22.62
CA VAL A 11 -0.52 -16.90 21.86
C VAL A 11 -1.45 -16.08 22.75
N PRO A 12 -1.94 -14.90 22.31
CA PRO A 12 -2.90 -14.13 23.08
C PRO A 12 -4.22 -14.90 23.26
N ASN A 13 -4.84 -14.81 24.44
CA ASN A 13 -6.11 -15.49 24.71
C ASN A 13 -7.32 -14.83 24.03
N SER A 14 -7.19 -13.58 23.58
CA SER A 14 -8.29 -12.76 23.04
C SER A 14 -8.24 -12.60 21.52
N LEU A 15 -7.85 -13.65 20.80
CA LEU A 15 -7.85 -13.62 19.34
C LEU A 15 -9.27 -13.65 18.80
N THR A 16 -9.55 -12.74 17.89
CA THR A 16 -10.82 -12.64 17.17
C THR A 16 -10.58 -12.78 15.67
N TRP A 17 -11.65 -13.11 14.93
CA TRP A 17 -11.59 -13.10 13.48
C TRP A 17 -11.39 -11.67 12.95
N GLU A 18 -10.64 -11.56 11.86
CA GLU A 18 -10.57 -10.34 11.07
C GLU A 18 -11.91 -10.15 10.35
N THR A 19 -12.52 -8.98 10.51
CA THR A 19 -13.85 -8.69 9.97
C THR A 19 -13.73 -7.67 8.84
N ALA A 20 -14.10 -8.08 7.63
CA ALA A 20 -14.22 -7.19 6.47
C ALA A 20 -15.68 -6.76 6.28
N THR A 21 -15.93 -5.46 6.35
CA THR A 21 -17.22 -4.83 6.03
C THR A 21 -17.06 -4.02 4.75
N ILE A 22 -17.91 -4.26 3.75
CA ILE A 22 -17.83 -3.58 2.45
C ILE A 22 -19.14 -2.84 2.23
N GLY A 23 -19.05 -1.57 1.86
CA GLY A 23 -20.15 -0.80 1.29
C GLY A 23 -19.82 -0.45 -0.16
N ASN A 24 -20.76 -0.65 -1.07
CA ASN A 24 -20.63 -0.32 -2.47
C ASN A 24 -21.86 0.45 -2.98
N VAL A 25 -21.62 1.30 -3.97
CA VAL A 25 -22.66 2.00 -4.73
C VAL A 25 -22.32 1.83 -6.20
N GLY A 26 -23.25 1.24 -6.93
CA GLY A 26 -23.09 0.94 -8.36
C GLY A 26 -24.09 1.70 -9.23
N LEU A 27 -23.73 1.87 -10.49
CA LEU A 27 -24.59 2.41 -11.54
C LEU A 27 -24.44 1.56 -12.79
N ASP A 28 -25.57 1.03 -13.25
CA ASP A 28 -25.67 0.24 -14.48
C ASP A 28 -26.56 0.96 -15.50
N ILE A 29 -26.01 1.17 -16.69
CA ILE A 29 -26.71 1.76 -17.82
C ILE A 29 -26.62 0.82 -19.00
N SER A 30 -27.77 0.50 -19.58
CA SER A 30 -27.84 -0.18 -20.87
C SER A 30 -28.60 0.69 -21.87
N SER A 31 -28.04 0.86 -23.07
CA SER A 31 -28.62 1.68 -24.13
C SER A 31 -28.43 1.03 -25.50
N LEU A 32 -29.08 1.60 -26.51
CA LEU A 32 -28.99 1.19 -27.92
C LEU A 32 -29.33 -0.29 -28.13
N ASN A 33 -30.43 -0.77 -27.54
CA ASN A 33 -30.84 -2.18 -27.56
C ASN A 33 -29.76 -3.12 -26.98
N ASN A 34 -29.18 -2.74 -25.84
CA ASN A 34 -28.11 -3.44 -25.15
C ASN A 34 -26.80 -3.56 -25.96
N ARG A 35 -26.61 -2.70 -26.98
CA ARG A 35 -25.35 -2.61 -27.70
C ARG A 35 -24.29 -1.90 -26.88
N LEU A 36 -24.68 -0.87 -26.12
CA LEU A 36 -23.80 -0.16 -25.20
C LEU A 36 -24.21 -0.47 -23.76
N THR A 37 -23.31 -1.05 -23.00
CA THR A 37 -23.48 -1.30 -21.57
C THR A 37 -22.35 -0.62 -20.81
N PHE A 38 -22.70 0.16 -19.81
CA PHE A 38 -21.79 0.81 -18.89
C PHE A 38 -22.13 0.38 -17.46
N SER A 39 -21.12 -0.04 -16.72
CA SER A 39 -21.22 -0.36 -15.31
C SER A 39 -20.11 0.38 -14.57
N SER A 40 -20.44 1.02 -13.46
CA SER A 40 -19.46 1.63 -12.57
C SER A 40 -19.78 1.30 -11.12
N ASP A 41 -18.75 0.98 -10.36
CA ASP A 41 -18.85 0.67 -8.93
C ASP A 41 -17.89 1.54 -8.14
N LEU A 42 -18.39 2.16 -7.07
CA LEU A 42 -17.61 2.83 -6.05
C LEU A 42 -17.71 2.02 -4.78
N TYR A 43 -16.59 1.63 -4.19
CA TYR A 43 -16.59 0.80 -2.99
C TYR A 43 -15.66 1.31 -1.90
N ARG A 44 -16.03 0.99 -0.66
CA ARG A 44 -15.22 1.18 0.54
C ARG A 44 -15.30 -0.05 1.40
N ARG A 45 -14.13 -0.61 1.71
CA ARG A 45 -13.94 -1.78 2.58
C ARG A 45 -13.24 -1.36 3.85
N TRP A 46 -13.83 -1.70 4.99
CA TRP A 46 -13.22 -1.59 6.30
C TRP A 46 -12.87 -2.99 6.80
N THR A 47 -11.59 -3.25 6.97
CA THR A 47 -11.10 -4.48 7.57
C THR A 47 -10.63 -4.18 8.99
N LYS A 48 -11.35 -4.73 9.97
CA LYS A 48 -11.09 -4.54 11.39
C LYS A 48 -10.46 -5.79 11.99
N ASN A 49 -9.69 -5.59 13.07
CA ASN A 49 -9.05 -6.66 13.83
C ASN A 49 -8.07 -7.49 12.99
N MET A 50 -7.23 -6.84 12.20
CA MET A 50 -6.23 -7.51 11.36
C MET A 50 -5.15 -8.18 12.22
N TYR A 51 -4.79 -9.41 11.87
CA TYR A 51 -3.79 -10.19 12.60
C TYR A 51 -2.36 -9.77 12.23
N THR A 52 -1.68 -9.10 13.16
CA THR A 52 -0.37 -8.46 12.96
C THR A 52 0.52 -8.63 14.20
N VAL A 53 1.79 -8.26 14.09
CA VAL A 53 2.69 -8.13 15.25
C VAL A 53 2.08 -7.17 16.26
N GLY A 54 2.16 -7.54 17.53
CA GLY A 54 1.68 -6.72 18.63
C GLY A 54 2.58 -5.52 18.94
N PRO A 55 2.19 -4.73 19.96
CA PRO A 55 3.02 -3.64 20.45
C PRO A 55 4.39 -4.15 20.92
N SER A 56 5.42 -3.33 20.74
CA SER A 56 6.78 -3.62 21.20
C SER A 56 6.79 -3.93 22.70
N VAL A 57 7.37 -5.08 23.06
CA VAL A 57 7.52 -5.51 24.46
C VAL A 57 8.98 -5.36 24.92
N PRO A 58 9.23 -5.10 26.22
CA PRO A 58 10.59 -5.00 26.76
C PRO A 58 11.42 -6.25 26.50
N ALA A 59 12.75 -6.11 26.36
CA ALA A 59 13.66 -7.23 26.12
C ALA A 59 13.59 -8.32 27.21
N ILE A 60 13.25 -7.95 28.45
CA ILE A 60 13.04 -8.88 29.57
C ILE A 60 11.86 -9.85 29.35
N PHE A 61 11.00 -9.61 28.37
CA PHE A 61 9.91 -10.51 28.01
C PHE A 61 10.43 -11.87 27.50
N GLY A 62 11.69 -11.93 27.03
CA GLY A 62 12.40 -13.19 26.80
C GLY A 62 11.88 -14.03 25.64
N THR A 63 11.00 -13.48 24.80
CA THR A 63 10.47 -14.09 23.58
C THR A 63 10.12 -13.02 22.55
N THR A 64 9.87 -13.43 21.31
CA THR A 64 9.41 -12.53 20.25
C THR A 64 8.02 -11.97 20.57
N VAL A 65 7.75 -10.74 20.14
CA VAL A 65 6.43 -10.10 20.31
C VAL A 65 5.34 -11.01 19.73
N PRO A 66 4.31 -11.38 20.51
CA PRO A 66 3.22 -12.21 20.03
C PRO A 66 2.39 -11.46 18.99
N LYS A 67 1.86 -12.20 18.02
CA LYS A 67 0.92 -11.65 17.03
C LYS A 67 -0.51 -11.70 17.55
N GLY A 68 -1.32 -10.74 17.14
CA GLY A 68 -2.73 -10.63 17.51
C GLY A 68 -3.47 -9.58 16.69
N ASN A 69 -4.70 -9.25 17.07
CA ASN A 69 -5.54 -8.29 16.37
C ASN A 69 -5.15 -6.85 16.74
N TYR A 70 -4.17 -6.27 16.04
CA TYR A 70 -3.60 -4.95 16.41
C TYR A 70 -3.64 -3.90 15.30
N ALA A 71 -4.31 -4.19 14.18
CA ALA A 71 -4.38 -3.26 13.07
C ALA A 71 -5.76 -3.18 12.43
N ASN A 72 -6.07 -2.04 11.83
CA ASN A 72 -7.22 -1.88 10.94
C ASN A 72 -6.75 -1.25 9.63
N ILE A 73 -7.39 -1.65 8.54
CA ILE A 73 -7.14 -1.11 7.21
C ILE A 73 -8.44 -0.72 6.55
N GLU A 74 -8.39 0.38 5.81
CA GLU A 74 -9.47 0.85 4.96
C GLU A 74 -9.02 0.83 3.50
N THR A 75 -9.82 0.22 2.63
CA THR A 75 -9.59 0.22 1.19
C THR A 75 -10.74 0.95 0.49
N THR A 76 -10.42 1.97 -0.29
CA THR A 76 -11.37 2.68 -1.15
C THR A 76 -10.98 2.48 -2.59
N GLY A 77 -11.94 2.20 -3.48
CA GLY A 77 -11.63 2.04 -4.89
C GLY A 77 -12.85 2.26 -5.77
N TRP A 78 -12.59 2.26 -7.06
CA TRP A 78 -13.59 2.39 -8.10
C TRP A 78 -13.29 1.46 -9.26
N GLU A 79 -14.34 1.01 -9.93
CA GLU A 79 -14.27 0.16 -11.11
C GLU A 79 -15.24 0.70 -12.16
N ILE A 80 -14.80 0.74 -13.41
CA ILE A 80 -15.61 1.12 -14.57
C ILE A 80 -15.44 0.06 -15.64
N SER A 81 -16.55 -0.33 -16.24
CA SER A 81 -16.62 -1.28 -17.35
C SER A 81 -17.51 -0.70 -18.44
N LEU A 82 -16.97 -0.63 -19.65
CA LEU A 82 -17.67 -0.22 -20.87
C LEU A 82 -17.66 -1.38 -21.85
N ASN A 83 -18.83 -1.78 -22.31
CA ASN A 83 -19.00 -2.86 -23.26
C ASN A 83 -19.79 -2.37 -24.48
N TRP A 84 -19.23 -2.60 -25.66
CA TRP A 84 -19.88 -2.37 -26.93
C TRP A 84 -20.04 -3.69 -27.67
N ALA A 85 -21.27 -4.12 -27.90
CA ALA A 85 -21.61 -5.33 -28.64
C ALA A 85 -22.51 -4.96 -29.81
N ASP A 86 -22.15 -5.41 -31.01
CA ASP A 86 -22.90 -5.01 -32.20
C ASP A 86 -22.90 -6.11 -33.27
N ARG A 87 -23.96 -6.09 -34.07
CA ARG A 87 -24.23 -7.04 -35.15
C ARG A 87 -24.66 -6.28 -36.40
N PHE A 88 -23.98 -6.49 -37.50
CA PHE A 88 -24.36 -5.93 -38.80
C PHE A 88 -23.98 -6.85 -39.95
N ALA A 89 -24.52 -6.60 -41.14
CA ALA A 89 -24.18 -7.38 -42.32
C ALA A 89 -22.94 -6.80 -43.01
N LEU A 90 -21.88 -7.60 -43.13
CA LEU A 90 -20.67 -7.24 -43.87
C LEU A 90 -20.60 -8.12 -45.12
N SER A 91 -20.67 -7.50 -46.31
CA SER A 91 -20.69 -8.21 -47.60
C SER A 91 -21.74 -9.33 -47.69
N GLY A 92 -22.93 -9.08 -47.14
CA GLY A 92 -24.05 -10.03 -47.15
C GLY A 92 -23.98 -11.15 -46.10
N LYS A 93 -22.97 -11.15 -45.22
CA LYS A 93 -22.84 -12.13 -44.13
C LYS A 93 -23.05 -11.47 -42.76
N PRO A 94 -23.68 -12.15 -41.79
CA PRO A 94 -23.81 -11.61 -40.44
C PRO A 94 -22.43 -11.51 -39.78
N PHE A 95 -22.07 -10.32 -39.33
CA PHE A 95 -20.85 -10.02 -38.60
C PHE A 95 -21.21 -9.51 -37.20
N ASN A 96 -20.66 -10.16 -36.18
CA ASN A 96 -20.86 -9.79 -34.78
C ASN A 96 -19.51 -9.44 -34.18
N TYR A 97 -19.44 -8.36 -33.41
CA TYR A 97 -18.24 -8.00 -32.66
C TYR A 97 -18.60 -7.51 -31.26
N ASN A 98 -17.65 -7.67 -30.35
CA ASN A 98 -17.74 -7.17 -28.99
C ASN A 98 -16.39 -6.57 -28.61
N ALA A 99 -16.42 -5.37 -28.05
CA ALA A 99 -15.27 -4.73 -27.43
C ALA A 99 -15.62 -4.37 -26.00
N ARG A 100 -14.74 -4.72 -25.06
CA ARG A 100 -14.87 -4.39 -23.64
C ARG A 100 -13.64 -3.65 -23.17
N PHE A 101 -13.87 -2.55 -22.46
CA PHE A 101 -12.86 -1.76 -21.77
C PHE A 101 -13.16 -1.75 -20.28
N THR A 102 -12.15 -2.06 -19.47
CA THR A 102 -12.26 -2.06 -18.00
C THR A 102 -11.13 -1.26 -17.41
N LEU A 103 -11.45 -0.41 -16.44
CA LEU A 103 -10.48 0.40 -15.70
C LEU A 103 -10.87 0.40 -14.23
N SER A 104 -9.89 0.25 -13.36
CA SER A 104 -10.09 0.30 -11.92
C SER A 104 -8.88 0.91 -11.25
N ASP A 105 -9.11 1.49 -10.08
CA ASP A 105 -8.07 1.99 -9.20
C ASP A 105 -8.53 1.86 -7.74
N TYR A 106 -7.58 1.68 -6.84
CA TYR A 106 -7.85 1.55 -5.42
C TYR A 106 -6.71 2.07 -4.57
N LYS A 107 -7.04 2.46 -3.34
CA LYS A 107 -6.10 2.89 -2.33
C LYS A 107 -6.43 2.23 -1.01
N ALA A 108 -5.42 1.68 -0.34
CA ALA A 108 -5.56 1.07 0.97
C ALA A 108 -4.73 1.83 2.01
N ILE A 109 -5.34 2.20 3.13
CA ILE A 109 -4.75 3.04 4.18
C ILE A 109 -4.88 2.35 5.54
N ILE A 110 -3.80 2.30 6.31
CA ILE A 110 -3.82 1.84 7.70
C ILE A 110 -4.52 2.89 8.57
N THR A 111 -5.63 2.51 9.20
CA THR A 111 -6.43 3.43 10.05
C THR A 111 -6.12 3.27 11.53
N GLN A 112 -5.61 2.11 11.94
CA GLN A 112 -5.21 1.84 13.31
C GLN A 112 -3.98 0.94 13.33
N TYR A 113 -2.95 1.33 14.08
CA TYR A 113 -1.76 0.53 14.36
C TYR A 113 -1.02 1.11 15.57
N TYR A 114 -0.36 0.27 16.37
CA TYR A 114 0.45 0.72 17.50
C TYR A 114 1.92 0.92 17.09
N ASN A 115 2.31 2.17 16.83
CA ASN A 115 3.69 2.55 16.49
C ASN A 115 4.05 3.90 17.13
N PRO A 116 4.36 3.93 18.45
CA PRO A 116 4.66 5.17 19.16
C PRO A 116 5.97 5.82 18.69
N GLU A 117 6.93 5.02 18.25
CA GLU A 117 8.25 5.46 17.78
C GLU A 117 8.23 5.96 16.32
N LYS A 118 7.08 5.84 15.63
CA LYS A 118 6.90 6.18 14.21
C LYS A 118 7.98 5.55 13.31
N ASN A 119 8.35 4.30 13.61
CA ASN A 119 9.30 3.56 12.81
C ASN A 119 8.70 3.33 11.40
N LEU A 120 9.42 3.77 10.37
CA LEU A 120 9.00 3.63 8.97
C LEU A 120 9.17 2.20 8.44
N SER A 121 9.87 1.34 9.18
CA SER A 121 10.02 -0.08 8.86
C SER A 121 8.79 -0.91 9.25
N ASP A 122 7.82 -0.31 9.94
CA ASP A 122 6.58 -0.93 10.38
C ASP A 122 5.37 -0.07 9.98
N TYR A 123 4.16 -0.58 10.23
CA TYR A 123 2.95 0.15 9.92
C TYR A 123 2.79 1.43 10.76
N TYR A 124 2.18 2.45 10.19
CA TYR A 124 1.73 3.63 10.93
C TYR A 124 0.39 4.13 10.44
N ILE A 125 -0.32 4.85 11.31
CA ILE A 125 -1.63 5.41 10.99
C ILE A 125 -1.50 6.41 9.83
N GLY A 126 -2.29 6.20 8.78
CA GLY A 126 -2.28 7.00 7.55
C GLY A 126 -1.30 6.51 6.49
N GLN A 127 -0.56 5.43 6.73
CA GLN A 127 0.26 4.79 5.71
C GLN A 127 -0.60 4.25 4.57
N THR A 128 -0.19 4.49 3.33
CA THR A 128 -0.81 3.85 2.17
C THR A 128 -0.07 2.53 1.93
N LEU A 129 -0.77 1.42 1.77
CA LEU A 129 -0.10 0.16 1.46
C LEU A 129 0.65 0.27 0.12
N GLY A 130 1.86 -0.28 0.06
CA GLY A 130 2.74 -0.15 -1.10
C GLY A 130 3.51 1.17 -1.16
N GLU A 131 3.37 2.04 -0.15
CA GLU A 131 4.21 3.22 0.00
C GLU A 131 5.67 2.87 0.19
N ILE A 132 6.55 3.57 -0.52
CA ILE A 132 8.00 3.41 -0.44
C ILE A 132 8.60 4.68 0.14
N TRP A 133 9.50 4.49 1.10
CA TRP A 133 10.33 5.54 1.67
C TRP A 133 11.74 5.42 1.13
N GLY A 134 12.29 6.56 0.73
CA GLY A 134 13.66 6.64 0.24
C GLY A 134 14.18 8.06 0.37
N TYR A 135 15.50 8.16 0.37
CA TYR A 135 16.15 9.45 0.24
C TYR A 135 16.10 9.93 -1.21
N GLN A 136 15.96 11.23 -1.39
CA GLN A 136 16.06 11.84 -2.71
C GLN A 136 17.52 12.20 -3.02
N VAL A 137 18.04 11.68 -4.13
CA VAL A 137 19.35 12.05 -4.67
C VAL A 137 19.15 13.20 -5.67
N LEU A 138 19.75 14.36 -5.42
CA LEU A 138 19.63 15.52 -6.33
C LEU A 138 20.60 15.48 -7.53
N GLY A 139 21.49 14.48 -7.57
CA GLY A 139 22.45 14.29 -8.65
C GLY A 139 23.85 13.95 -8.14
N LEU A 140 24.82 14.07 -9.04
CA LEU A 140 26.24 13.92 -8.73
C LEU A 140 26.87 15.31 -8.56
N PHE A 141 27.84 15.40 -7.65
CA PHE A 141 28.68 16.60 -7.54
C PHE A 141 29.41 16.87 -8.86
N ARG A 142 29.34 18.11 -9.35
CA ARG A 142 29.95 18.53 -10.61
C ARG A 142 31.23 19.34 -10.42
N SER A 143 31.44 19.92 -9.24
CA SER A 143 32.66 20.66 -8.91
C SER A 143 33.10 20.41 -7.47
N GLU A 144 34.38 20.66 -7.19
CA GLU A 144 34.94 20.59 -5.83
C GLU A 144 34.32 21.64 -4.88
N GLU A 145 33.82 22.73 -5.44
CA GLU A 145 33.11 23.80 -4.73
C GLU A 145 31.76 23.31 -4.18
N GLU A 146 31.00 22.54 -4.98
CA GLU A 146 29.73 21.93 -4.55
C GLU A 146 29.94 20.94 -3.40
N ILE A 147 31.03 20.16 -3.43
CA ILE A 147 31.40 19.22 -2.35
C ILE A 147 31.66 19.98 -1.04
N THR A 148 32.37 21.11 -1.13
CA THR A 148 32.76 21.91 0.04
C THR A 148 31.56 22.63 0.66
N LEU A 149 30.67 23.19 -0.16
CA LEU A 149 29.41 23.82 0.29
C LEU A 149 28.49 22.80 0.97
N PHE A 150 28.38 21.58 0.43
CA PHE A 150 27.52 20.54 1.01
C PHE A 150 27.98 20.08 2.40
N LYS A 151 29.31 19.98 2.60
CA LYS A 151 29.90 19.59 3.90
C LYS A 151 29.49 20.54 5.04
N ILE A 152 29.32 21.82 4.73
CA ILE A 152 28.94 22.87 5.70
C ILE A 152 27.46 22.74 6.12
N ILE A 153 26.59 22.22 5.26
CA ILE A 153 25.14 22.17 5.50
C ILE A 153 24.72 21.00 6.39
N ILE A 154 25.36 19.82 6.28
CA ILE A 154 24.91 18.61 7.00
C ILE A 154 25.77 18.27 8.23
N TYR A 155 27.07 18.59 8.24
CA TYR A 155 27.96 18.26 9.36
C TYR A 155 28.84 19.45 9.76
N PRO A 156 28.41 20.31 10.70
CA PRO A 156 29.27 21.40 11.18
C PRO A 156 30.53 20.91 11.90
N LYS A 157 30.67 19.62 12.27
CA LYS A 157 31.91 19.06 12.84
C LYS A 157 32.16 17.58 12.49
N LYS A 158 33.36 17.35 11.95
CA LYS A 158 34.22 16.14 11.89
C LYS A 158 33.84 14.93 11.00
N SER A 159 34.90 14.52 10.30
CA SER A 159 35.18 13.30 9.51
C SER A 159 34.34 13.05 8.25
N ALA A 160 35.04 13.12 7.12
CA ALA A 160 34.53 12.89 5.78
C ALA A 160 34.67 11.41 5.41
N SER A 161 33.55 10.78 5.07
CA SER A 161 33.49 9.56 4.28
C SER A 161 32.57 9.85 3.11
N TYR A 162 33.05 9.58 1.89
CA TYR A 162 32.37 9.85 0.63
C TYR A 162 31.04 9.10 0.57
N LEU A 163 29.96 9.80 0.92
CA LEU A 163 28.60 9.32 0.77
C LEU A 163 27.93 10.13 -0.35
N PRO A 164 27.09 9.50 -1.19
CA PRO A 164 26.33 10.21 -2.20
C PRO A 164 25.47 11.30 -1.55
N PHE A 165 25.22 12.37 -2.31
CA PHE A 165 24.44 13.53 -1.91
C PHE A 165 23.06 13.11 -1.39
N PHE A 166 22.91 13.09 -0.06
CA PHE A 166 21.63 12.87 0.61
C PHE A 166 21.22 14.14 1.34
N ILE A 167 20.25 14.87 0.80
CA ILE A 167 19.48 15.79 1.65
C ILE A 167 18.53 14.90 2.46
N PRO A 168 18.44 15.05 3.80
CA PRO A 168 17.54 14.27 4.64
C PRO A 168 16.07 14.73 4.48
N SER A 169 15.61 14.90 3.24
CA SER A 169 14.20 15.00 2.92
C SER A 169 13.74 13.59 2.57
N CYS A 170 13.24 12.88 3.59
CA CYS A 170 12.54 11.61 3.38
C CYS A 170 11.20 11.96 2.74
N ARG A 171 10.97 11.52 1.49
CA ARG A 171 9.73 11.81 0.77
C ARG A 171 8.92 10.54 0.58
N ARG A 172 7.61 10.69 0.73
CA ARG A 172 6.60 9.65 0.57
C ARG A 172 6.31 9.45 -0.92
N TYR A 173 6.48 8.22 -1.42
CA TYR A 173 6.09 7.82 -2.78
C TYR A 173 5.07 6.69 -2.72
N VAL A 174 4.03 6.77 -3.55
CA VAL A 174 3.04 5.70 -3.73
C VAL A 174 3.08 5.33 -5.21
N LEU A 175 3.36 4.06 -5.49
CA LEU A 175 3.21 3.51 -6.84
C LEU A 175 1.72 3.22 -7.03
N THR A 176 1.06 4.03 -7.87
CA THR A 176 -0.31 3.80 -8.37
C THR A 176 -0.25 3.03 -9.68
#